data_AF-A0A662GW41-F1
#
_entry.id   AF-A0A662GW41-F1
#
_cell.length_a   1.000
_cell.length_b   1.000
_cell.length_c   1.000
_cell.angle_alpha   90.00
_cell.angle_beta   90.00
_cell.angle_gamma   90.00
#
_symmetry.space_group_name_H-M   'P 1'
#
loop_
_entity.id
_entity.type
_entity.pdbx_description
1 polymer ?
#
loop_
_entity_poly.entity_id
_entity_poly.type
_entity_poly.pdbx_seq_one_letter_code
_entity_poly.pdbx_strand_id
1 'polypeptide(L)'
;MKGEYKAIISMLIWGSVGIFARFSELDGLSLAFYRVLFSSVFFLAFYLIKDRERLLYSFNEAIDKIKHISLIGIALGFNWVFFFYAVMLTQIAKALLVYYLAPLFVIVFSTVYLKEKPRARTIILAALAFLGFLTIVCEDIG
;
A
#
# COMPACT_ATOMS: atom_id res chain seq x y z
N MET A 1 -24.63 2.71 -6.91
CA MET A 1 -23.67 1.73 -7.49
C MET A 1 -23.11 0.87 -6.37
N LYS A 2 -23.37 -0.44 -6.37
CA LYS A 2 -22.93 -1.38 -5.32
C LYS A 2 -21.40 -1.35 -5.19
N GLY A 3 -20.88 -1.28 -3.96
CA GLY A 3 -19.45 -1.08 -3.66
C GLY A 3 -18.52 -2.13 -4.28
N GLU A 4 -19.05 -3.31 -4.56
CA GLU A 4 -18.34 -4.45 -5.19
C GLU A 4 -17.73 -4.09 -6.55
N TYR A 5 -18.47 -3.43 -7.44
CA TYR A 5 -17.96 -3.06 -8.77
C TYR A 5 -16.83 -2.04 -8.71
N LYS A 6 -16.89 -1.09 -7.76
CA LYS A 6 -15.83 -0.11 -7.57
C LYS A 6 -14.54 -0.79 -7.12
N ALA A 7 -14.64 -1.77 -6.21
CA ALA A 7 -13.49 -2.53 -5.76
C ALA A 7 -12.84 -3.32 -6.90
N ILE A 8 -13.64 -3.99 -7.74
CA ILE A 8 -13.13 -4.75 -8.90
C ILE A 8 -12.37 -3.84 -9.86
N ILE A 9 -12.95 -2.70 -10.23
CA ILE A 9 -12.30 -1.73 -11.13
C ILE A 9 -11.02 -1.17 -10.50
N SER A 10 -11.05 -0.82 -9.21
CA SER A 10 -9.86 -0.37 -8.49
C SER A 10 -8.75 -1.41 -8.47
N MET A 11 -9.08 -2.69 -8.26
CA MET A 11 -8.09 -3.77 -8.25
C MET A 11 -7.50 -4.03 -9.64
N LEU A 12 -8.29 -3.94 -10.71
CA LEU A 12 -7.79 -4.03 -12.08
C LEU A 12 -6.80 -2.90 -12.40
N ILE A 13 -7.12 -1.67 -11.99
CA ILE A 13 -6.21 -0.51 -12.14
C ILE A 13 -4.95 -0.71 -11.29
N TRP A 14 -5.07 -1.25 -10.08
CA TRP A 14 -3.92 -1.47 -9.20
C TRP A 14 -2.98 -2.55 -9.74
N GLY A 15 -3.52 -3.64 -10.31
CA GLY A 15 -2.74 -4.72 -10.90
C GLY A 15 -1.94 -4.29 -12.13
N SER A 16 -2.47 -3.37 -12.95
CA SER A 16 -1.75 -2.87 -14.13
C SER A 16 -0.53 -2.01 -13.77
N VAL A 17 -0.50 -1.40 -12.57
CA VAL A 17 0.65 -0.59 -12.12
C VAL A 17 1.95 -1.40 -12.15
N GLY A 18 1.94 -2.67 -11.76
CA GLY A 18 3.14 -3.52 -11.77
C GLY A 18 3.69 -3.75 -13.17
N ILE A 19 2.81 -3.82 -14.18
CA ILE A 19 3.20 -3.95 -15.59
C ILE A 19 3.84 -2.64 -16.05
N PHE A 20 3.16 -1.51 -15.87
CA PHE A 20 3.70 -0.19 -16.26
C PHE A 20 4.99 0.17 -15.52
N ALA A 21 5.11 -0.21 -14.25
CA ALA A 21 6.32 -0.03 -13.46
C ALA A 21 7.52 -0.72 -14.12
N ARG A 22 7.33 -1.98 -14.56
CA ARG A 22 8.37 -2.78 -15.20
C ARG A 22 8.77 -2.24 -16.57
N PHE A 23 7.80 -1.76 -17.35
CA PHE A 23 8.06 -1.18 -18.67
C PHE A 23 8.64 0.22 -18.63
N SER A 24 8.50 0.95 -17.52
CA SER A 24 8.98 2.34 -17.46
C SER A 24 10.50 2.47 -17.41
N GLU A 25 11.25 1.40 -17.13
CA GLU A 25 12.71 1.40 -16.86
C GLU A 25 13.18 2.38 -15.77
N LEU A 26 12.23 3.10 -15.15
CA LEU A 26 12.48 4.05 -14.08
C LEU A 26 12.77 3.31 -12.79
N ASP A 27 13.73 3.86 -12.03
CA ASP A 27 13.94 3.48 -10.64
C ASP A 27 12.62 3.62 -9.86
N GLY A 28 12.29 2.64 -9.02
CA GLY A 28 10.95 2.57 -8.44
C GLY A 28 10.63 3.74 -7.49
N LEU A 29 11.66 4.42 -6.97
CA LEU A 29 11.51 5.68 -6.25
C LEU A 29 11.00 6.81 -7.17
N SER A 30 11.52 6.88 -8.41
CA SER A 30 11.06 7.85 -9.40
C SER A 30 9.62 7.57 -9.81
N LEU A 31 9.25 6.30 -10.00
CA LEU A 31 7.86 5.92 -10.29
C LEU A 31 6.91 6.30 -9.13
N ALA A 32 7.33 6.05 -7.88
CA ALA A 32 6.59 6.44 -6.69
C ALA A 32 6.35 7.95 -6.64
N PHE A 33 7.42 8.72 -6.86
CA PHE A 33 7.38 10.17 -6.87
C PHE A 33 6.41 10.70 -7.93
N TYR A 34 6.53 10.26 -9.18
CA TYR A 34 5.64 10.68 -10.26
C TYR A 34 4.19 10.28 -9.99
N ARG A 35 3.94 9.08 -9.46
CA ARG A 35 2.57 8.64 -9.14
C ARG A 35 1.93 9.54 -8.08
N VAL A 36 2.64 9.89 -7.01
CA VAL A 36 2.12 10.80 -5.97
C VAL A 36 1.95 12.22 -6.51
N LEU A 37 2.91 12.70 -7.30
CA LEU A 37 2.86 14.02 -7.94
C LEU A 37 1.64 14.15 -8.86
N PHE A 38 1.47 13.25 -9.83
CA PHE A 38 0.33 13.30 -10.74
C PHE A 38 -1.01 13.09 -10.02
N SER A 39 -1.06 12.18 -9.03
CA SER A 39 -2.28 11.97 -8.25
C SER A 39 -2.66 13.21 -7.46
N SER A 40 -1.70 13.84 -6.78
CA SER A 40 -1.96 15.05 -5.99
C SER A 40 -2.42 16.22 -6.86
N VAL A 41 -1.77 16.47 -8.00
CA VAL A 41 -2.17 17.51 -8.95
C VAL A 41 -3.56 17.23 -9.50
N PHE A 42 -3.84 15.99 -9.93
CA PHE A 42 -5.13 15.60 -10.46
C PHE A 42 -6.26 15.76 -9.44
N PHE A 43 -6.07 15.26 -8.22
CA PHE A 43 -7.08 15.40 -7.16
C PHE A 43 -7.28 16.87 -6.77
N LEU A 44 -6.20 17.65 -6.66
CA LEU A 44 -6.31 19.07 -6.33
C LEU A 44 -7.09 19.81 -7.41
N ALA A 45 -6.76 19.62 -8.69
CA ALA A 45 -7.51 20.19 -9.81
C ALA A 45 -8.98 19.75 -9.83
N PHE A 46 -9.24 18.45 -9.63
CA PHE A 46 -10.59 17.89 -9.61
C PHE A 46 -11.46 18.50 -8.50
N TYR A 47 -10.94 18.60 -7.28
CA TYR A 47 -11.68 19.18 -6.16
C TYR A 47 -11.80 20.70 -6.26
N LEU A 48 -10.84 21.37 -6.87
CA LEU A 48 -10.91 22.82 -7.10
C LEU A 48 -12.06 23.18 -8.07
N ILE A 49 -12.30 22.33 -9.09
CA ILE A 49 -13.39 22.52 -10.06
C ILE A 49 -14.73 22.07 -9.48
N LYS A 50 -14.76 20.93 -8.78
CA LYS A 50 -16.02 20.31 -8.35
C LYS A 50 -16.60 20.89 -7.07
N ASP A 51 -15.76 21.21 -6.09
CA ASP A 51 -16.22 21.49 -4.73
C ASP A 51 -15.18 22.31 -3.93
N ARG A 52 -14.93 23.54 -4.37
CA ARG A 52 -13.87 24.41 -3.84
C ARG A 52 -14.01 24.70 -2.34
N GLU A 53 -15.23 24.89 -1.85
CA GLU A 53 -15.45 25.16 -0.42
C GLU A 53 -15.09 23.98 0.46
N ARG A 54 -15.43 22.76 0.02
CA ARG A 54 -15.06 21.53 0.70
C ARG A 54 -13.56 21.31 0.73
N LEU A 55 -12.85 21.69 -0.35
CA LEU A 55 -11.39 21.67 -0.40
C LEU A 55 -10.77 22.62 0.64
N LEU A 56 -11.27 23.85 0.74
CA LEU A 56 -10.79 24.85 1.71
C LEU A 56 -11.04 24.42 3.15
N TYR A 57 -12.22 23.87 3.44
CA TYR A 57 -12.54 23.31 4.76
C TYR A 57 -11.59 22.16 5.13
N SER A 58 -11.37 21.23 4.20
CA SER A 58 -10.48 20.08 4.42
C SER A 58 -9.02 20.52 4.60
N PHE A 59 -8.59 21.58 3.92
CA PHE A 59 -7.25 22.14 4.09
C PHE A 59 -7.05 22.74 5.49
N ASN A 60 -8.03 23.48 6.00
CA ASN A 60 -7.97 24.03 7.35
C ASN A 60 -7.91 22.91 8.41
N GLU A 61 -8.72 21.86 8.27
CA GLU A 61 -8.67 20.70 9.18
C GLU A 61 -7.35 19.92 9.06
N ALA A 62 -6.77 19.87 7.86
CA ALA A 62 -5.49 19.22 7.61
C ALA A 62 -4.32 19.98 8.26
N ILE A 63 -4.39 21.31 8.37
CA ILE A 63 -3.36 22.12 9.04
C ILE A 63 -3.27 21.76 10.52
N ASP A 64 -4.41 21.60 11.19
CA ASP A 64 -4.45 21.21 12.61
C ASP A 64 -3.87 19.80 12.83
N LYS A 65 -4.01 18.92 11.83
CA LYS A 65 -3.54 17.53 11.87
C LYS A 65 -2.24 17.32 11.09
N ILE A 66 -1.55 18.39 10.68
CA ILE A 66 -0.47 18.31 9.69
C ILE A 66 0.66 17.40 10.14
N LYS A 67 1.01 17.40 11.44
CA LYS A 67 2.02 16.50 12.00
C LYS A 67 1.69 15.02 11.77
N HIS A 68 0.43 14.63 11.99
CA HIS A 68 -0.02 13.24 11.80
C HIS A 68 -0.09 12.89 10.32
N ILE A 69 -0.59 13.81 9.49
CA ILE A 69 -0.69 13.62 8.04
C ILE A 69 0.69 13.49 7.41
N SER A 70 1.64 14.34 7.80
CA SER A 70 3.04 14.26 7.37
C SER A 70 3.69 12.96 7.82
N LEU A 71 3.44 12.49 9.06
CA LEU A 71 3.97 11.22 9.54
C LEU A 71 3.44 10.03 8.71
N ILE A 72 2.14 10.01 8.41
CA ILE A 72 1.51 8.99 7.56
C ILE A 72 2.08 9.05 6.14
N GLY A 73 2.24 10.25 5.58
CA GLY A 73 2.82 10.46 4.26
C GLY A 73 4.26 9.97 4.17
N ILE A 74 5.08 10.27 5.18
CA ILE A 74 6.47 9.77 5.29
C ILE A 74 6.49 8.25 5.42
N ALA A 75 5.67 7.68 6.29
CA ALA A 75 5.57 6.22 6.46
C ALA A 75 5.15 5.52 5.16
N LEU A 76 4.20 6.09 4.43
CA LEU A 76 3.76 5.59 3.12
C LEU A 76 4.86 5.72 2.07
N GLY A 77 5.58 6.83 2.06
CA GLY A 77 6.75 7.05 1.20
C GLY A 77 7.83 6.01 1.44
N PHE A 78 8.22 5.80 2.70
CA PHE A 78 9.15 4.73 3.07
C PHE A 78 8.64 3.36 2.66
N ASN A 79 7.36 3.05 2.89
CA ASN A 79 6.75 1.78 2.48
C ASN A 79 6.91 1.54 0.98
N TRP A 80 6.69 2.55 0.15
CA TRP A 80 6.86 2.44 -1.30
C TRP A 80 8.31 2.30 -1.71
N VAL A 81 9.22 3.08 -1.10
CA VAL A 81 10.67 2.95 -1.37
C VAL A 81 11.15 1.54 -1.04
N PHE A 82 10.77 0.99 0.12
CA PHE A 82 11.12 -0.39 0.48
C PHE A 82 10.50 -1.42 -0.47
N PHE A 83 9.24 -1.23 -0.86
CA PHE A 83 8.57 -2.13 -1.80
C PHE A 83 9.27 -2.16 -3.15
N PHE A 84 9.54 -0.98 -3.72
CA PHE A 84 10.22 -0.87 -5.01
C PHE A 84 11.68 -1.34 -4.95
N TYR A 85 12.38 -1.04 -3.85
CA TYR A 85 13.73 -1.55 -3.64
C TYR A 85 13.77 -3.08 -3.56
N ALA A 86 12.80 -3.71 -2.89
CA ALA A 86 12.67 -5.17 -2.86
C ALA A 86 12.36 -5.76 -4.25
N VAL A 87 11.51 -5.09 -5.04
CA VAL A 87 11.19 -5.48 -6.42
C VAL A 87 12.39 -5.34 -7.37
N MET A 88 13.32 -4.41 -7.10
CA MET A 88 14.54 -4.25 -7.89
C MET A 88 15.66 -5.21 -7.47
N LEU A 89 15.75 -5.55 -6.17
CA LEU A 89 16.75 -6.48 -5.66
C LEU A 89 16.42 -7.96 -5.91
N THR A 90 15.15 -8.30 -6.18
CA THR A 90 14.71 -9.69 -6.35
C THR A 90 13.76 -9.86 -7.52
N GLN A 91 13.64 -11.09 -8.04
CA GLN A 91 12.53 -11.42 -8.95
C GLN A 91 11.20 -11.10 -8.24
N ILE A 92 10.27 -10.48 -8.98
CA ILE A 92 8.93 -10.07 -8.53
C ILE A 92 8.24 -11.17 -7.70
N ALA A 93 8.45 -12.44 -8.04
CA ALA A 93 7.92 -13.59 -7.30
C ALA A 93 8.38 -13.66 -5.84
N LYS A 94 9.67 -13.43 -5.55
CA LYS A 94 10.23 -13.47 -4.19
C LYS A 94 9.78 -12.27 -3.36
N ALA A 95 9.69 -11.09 -3.99
CA ALA A 95 9.13 -9.89 -3.36
C ALA A 95 7.64 -10.07 -2.99
N LEU A 96 6.85 -10.67 -3.88
CA LEU A 96 5.44 -10.98 -3.60
C LEU A 96 5.27 -11.99 -2.47
N LEU A 97 6.16 -12.99 -2.38
CA LEU A 97 6.17 -13.96 -1.28
C LEU A 97 6.37 -13.29 0.08
N VAL A 98 7.37 -12.41 0.20
CA VAL A 98 7.57 -11.63 1.43
C VAL A 98 6.39 -10.68 1.67
N TYR A 99 5.80 -10.13 0.61
CA TYR A 99 4.60 -9.28 0.73
C TYR A 99 3.39 -10.05 1.27
N TYR A 100 3.26 -11.35 1.00
CA TYR A 100 2.21 -12.18 1.62
C TYR A 100 2.41 -12.40 3.12
N LEU A 101 3.59 -12.09 3.69
CA LEU A 101 3.78 -12.03 5.14
C LEU A 101 3.27 -10.72 5.75
N ALA A 102 3.01 -9.68 4.95
CA ALA A 102 2.48 -8.40 5.44
C ALA A 102 1.25 -8.54 6.37
N PRO A 103 0.23 -9.38 6.10
CA PRO A 103 -0.88 -9.59 7.04
C PRO A 103 -0.45 -10.07 8.43
N LEU A 104 0.66 -10.83 8.56
CA LEU A 104 1.18 -11.23 9.86
C LEU A 104 1.72 -10.03 10.64
N PHE A 105 2.51 -9.19 9.97
CA PHE A 105 3.02 -7.96 10.56
C PHE A 105 1.88 -7.02 10.95
N VAL A 106 0.84 -6.90 10.11
CA VAL A 106 -0.36 -6.10 10.40
C VAL A 106 -1.09 -6.62 11.63
N ILE A 107 -1.23 -7.94 11.80
CA ILE A 107 -1.87 -8.53 12.99
C ILE A 107 -1.06 -8.21 14.26
N VAL A 108 0.26 -8.37 14.21
CA VAL A 108 1.16 -8.07 15.34
C VAL A 108 1.10 -6.58 15.68
N PHE A 109 1.28 -5.69 14.69
CA PHE A 109 1.23 -4.24 14.90
C PHE A 109 -0.14 -3.76 15.36
N SER A 110 -1.23 -4.32 14.82
CA SER A 110 -2.59 -3.98 15.26
C SER A 110 -2.81 -4.38 16.73
N THR A 111 -2.34 -5.57 17.13
CA THR A 111 -2.44 -6.03 18.53
C THR A 111 -1.62 -5.17 19.48
N VAL A 112 -0.41 -4.74 19.07
CA VAL A 112 0.50 -3.95 19.92
C VAL A 112 0.09 -2.47 19.98
N TYR A 113 -0.25 -1.86 18.85
CA TYR A 113 -0.50 -0.42 18.73
C TYR A 113 -1.97 -0.07 18.96
N LEU A 114 -2.90 -0.85 18.39
CA LEU A 114 -4.34 -0.63 18.50
C LEU A 114 -4.96 -1.32 19.73
N LYS A 115 -4.21 -2.22 20.40
CA LYS A 115 -4.67 -3.06 21.52
C LYS A 115 -5.93 -3.87 21.22
N GLU A 116 -6.26 -4.08 19.95
CA GLU A 116 -7.35 -4.96 19.55
C GLU A 116 -6.95 -6.40 19.82
N LYS A 117 -7.80 -7.16 20.53
CA LYS A 117 -7.56 -8.59 20.77
C LYS A 117 -7.87 -9.36 19.48
N PRO A 118 -6.87 -9.90 18.77
CA PRO A 118 -7.14 -10.65 17.55
C PRO A 118 -7.99 -11.88 17.89
N ARG A 119 -9.04 -12.10 17.09
CA ARG A 119 -9.91 -13.27 17.24
C ARG A 119 -9.08 -14.53 16.99
N ALA A 120 -9.32 -15.62 17.74
CA ALA A 120 -8.57 -16.87 17.60
C ALA A 120 -8.50 -17.39 16.15
N ARG A 121 -9.55 -17.19 15.36
CA ARG A 121 -9.58 -17.51 13.92
C ARG A 121 -8.54 -16.73 13.11
N THR A 122 -8.32 -15.46 13.41
CA THR A 122 -7.32 -14.61 12.73
C THR A 122 -5.90 -15.12 13.00
N ILE A 123 -5.63 -15.60 14.22
CA ILE A 123 -4.33 -16.19 14.59
C ILE A 123 -4.12 -17.52 13.85
N ILE A 124 -5.14 -18.38 13.78
CA ILE A 124 -5.05 -19.66 13.06
C ILE A 124 -4.80 -19.43 11.56
N LEU A 125 -5.54 -18.50 10.94
CA LEU A 125 -5.35 -18.15 9.53
C LEU A 125 -3.97 -17.54 9.27
N ALA A 126 -3.47 -16.72 10.18
CA ALA A 126 -2.11 -16.19 10.14
C ALA A 126 -1.05 -17.32 10.21
N ALA A 127 -1.17 -18.25 11.15
CA ALA A 127 -0.27 -19.40 11.24
C ALA A 127 -0.31 -20.25 9.96
N LEU A 128 -1.50 -20.45 9.38
CA LEU A 128 -1.68 -21.20 8.13
C LEU A 128 -1.04 -20.48 6.93
N ALA A 129 -1.16 -19.15 6.85
CA ALA A 129 -0.50 -18.33 5.84
C ALA A 129 1.03 -18.36 5.98
N PHE A 130 1.54 -18.35 7.21
CA PHE A 130 2.99 -18.47 7.48
C PHE A 130 3.53 -19.85 7.06
N LEU A 131 2.78 -20.92 7.34
CA LEU A 131 3.14 -22.27 6.89
C LEU A 131 3.17 -22.36 5.35
N GLY A 132 2.17 -21.79 4.66
CA GLY A 132 2.16 -21.73 3.20
C GLY A 132 3.31 -20.90 2.60
N PHE A 133 3.74 -19.84 3.28
CA PHE A 133 4.94 -19.10 2.90
C PHE A 133 6.20 -19.96 3.03
N LEU A 134 6.36 -20.68 4.16
CA LEU A 134 7.52 -21.54 4.41
C LEU A 134 7.64 -22.64 3.35
N THR A 135 6.54 -23.24 2.91
CA THR A 135 6.58 -24.27 1.86
C THR A 135 7.11 -23.73 0.55
N ILE A 136 6.69 -22.52 0.16
CA ILE A 136 7.12 -21.92 -1.11
C ILE A 136 8.59 -21.48 -1.05
N VAL A 137 9.04 -20.93 0.08
CA VAL A 137 10.45 -20.54 0.25
C VAL A 137 11.37 -21.77 0.29
N CYS A 138 10.93 -22.86 0.92
CA CYS A 138 11.74 -24.08 1.00
C CYS A 138 11.91 -24.75 -0.38
N GLU A 139 10.92 -24.64 -1.25
CA GLU A 139 10.96 -25.17 -2.63
C GLU A 139 11.92 -24.39 -3.54
N ASP A 140 12.18 -23.13 -3.23
CA ASP A 140 13.09 -22.23 -3.99
C ASP A 140 14.57 -22.35 -3.54
N ILE A 141 14.87 -23.21 -2.56
CA ILE A 141 16.22 -23.46 -2.00
C ILE A 141 16.77 -24.85 -2.43
N GLY A 142 15.94 -25.71 -3.06
CA GLY A 142 16.33 -27.03 -3.58
C GLY A 142 16.61 -27.03 -5.08
#